data_AF-A0A6L7YA58-F1
#
_entry.id   AF-A0A6L7YA58-F1
#
_cell.length_a   1.000
_cell.length_b   1.000
_cell.length_c   1.000
_cell.angle_alpha   90.00
_cell.angle_beta   90.00
_cell.angle_gamma   90.00
#
_symmetry.space_group_name_H-M   'P 1'
#
loop_
_entity.id
_entity.type
_entity.pdbx_description
1 polymer ?
#
loop_
_entity_poly.entity_id
_entity_poly.type
_entity_poly.pdbx_seq_one_letter_code
_entity_poly.pdbx_strand_id
1 'polypeptide(L)'
;MTTRGWSNRRSKKLVPEPAFAEGHEHTMECDALYEEWKRYHIAVIDEAGRFRRDQRLLARHERERFERQLTALGCSGEARRRVERDAEIAEHGHSKLS
;
A
#
# COMPACT_ATOMS: atom_id res chain seq x y z
N MET A 1 13.69 -24.65 42.43
CA MET A 1 13.63 -25.04 41.00
C MET A 1 12.53 -24.22 40.33
N THR A 2 12.86 -23.63 39.19
CA THR A 2 12.28 -22.44 38.55
C THR A 2 10.82 -22.56 38.10
N THR A 3 10.00 -21.60 38.53
CA THR A 3 8.71 -21.23 37.92
C THR A 3 8.98 -20.49 36.60
N ARG A 4 8.68 -21.11 35.45
CA ARG A 4 8.71 -20.41 34.15
C ARG A 4 7.30 -19.91 33.85
N GLY A 5 7.10 -18.62 34.08
CA GLY A 5 5.94 -17.88 33.60
C GLY A 5 5.88 -17.94 32.07
N TRP A 6 4.72 -18.33 31.54
CA TRP A 6 4.42 -18.19 30.13
C TRP A 6 4.16 -16.72 29.82
N SER A 7 5.05 -16.15 29.03
CA SER A 7 4.98 -14.78 28.53
C SER A 7 3.70 -14.57 27.72
N ASN A 8 2.91 -13.62 28.22
CA ASN A 8 1.74 -13.02 27.60
C ASN A 8 2.10 -12.47 26.20
N ARG A 9 1.79 -13.24 25.14
CA ARG A 9 1.89 -12.78 23.75
C ARG A 9 0.76 -11.79 23.53
N ARG A 10 0.99 -10.53 23.95
CA ARG A 10 0.11 -9.40 23.68
C ARG A 10 -0.05 -9.31 22.17
N SER A 11 -1.18 -9.82 21.67
CA SER A 11 -1.68 -9.54 20.33
C SER A 11 -1.78 -8.02 20.21
N LYS A 12 -0.70 -7.37 19.74
CA LYS A 12 -0.80 -6.01 19.22
C LYS A 12 -1.84 -6.14 18.12
N LYS A 13 -3.07 -5.67 18.39
CA LYS A 13 -4.04 -5.42 17.34
C LYS A 13 -3.26 -4.67 16.27
N LEU A 14 -3.16 -5.25 15.07
CA LEU A 14 -2.68 -4.53 13.89
C LEU A 14 -3.67 -3.40 13.71
N VAL A 15 -3.42 -2.27 14.37
CA VAL A 15 -4.07 -1.02 14.02
C VAL A 15 -3.57 -0.78 12.61
N PRO A 16 -4.44 -0.75 11.59
CA PRO A 16 -4.00 -0.38 10.26
C PRO A 16 -3.32 0.97 10.41
N GLU A 17 -2.04 1.05 10.06
CA GLU A 17 -1.36 2.35 10.02
C GLU A 17 -2.26 3.30 9.23
N PRO A 18 -2.51 4.50 9.78
CA PRO A 18 -3.37 5.45 9.11
C PRO A 18 -2.82 5.65 7.71
N ALA A 19 -3.71 5.71 6.72
CA ALA A 19 -3.27 5.79 5.34
C ALA A 19 -2.48 7.08 5.01
N PHE A 20 -2.41 7.99 5.99
CA PHE A 20 -1.92 9.35 5.93
C PHE A 20 -1.30 9.74 7.26
N ALA A 21 -0.36 10.69 7.24
CA ALA A 21 -0.04 11.43 8.46
C ALA A 21 -1.32 12.10 9.00
N GLU A 22 -1.53 12.01 10.32
CA GLU A 22 -2.72 12.57 10.98
C GLU A 22 -2.82 14.08 10.69
N GLY A 23 -3.87 14.51 9.99
CA GLY A 23 -4.07 15.91 9.59
C GLY A 23 -3.50 16.33 8.22
N HIS A 24 -3.01 15.41 7.40
CA HIS A 24 -2.57 15.71 6.02
C HIS A 24 -3.78 15.79 5.05
N GLU A 25 -3.92 16.92 4.35
CA GLU A 25 -4.89 17.09 3.26
C GLU A 25 -4.27 16.74 1.90
N HIS A 26 -4.94 15.90 1.11
CA HIS A 26 -4.49 15.60 -0.24
C HIS A 26 -4.65 16.80 -1.16
N THR A 27 -3.51 17.28 -1.65
CA THR A 27 -3.46 18.26 -2.73
C THR A 27 -3.54 17.56 -4.09
N MET A 28 -3.77 18.33 -5.15
CA MET A 28 -3.73 17.82 -6.53
C MET A 28 -2.40 17.13 -6.86
N GLU A 29 -1.29 17.55 -6.22
CA GLU A 29 0.02 16.91 -6.39
C GLU A 29 0.06 15.52 -5.78
N CYS A 30 -0.55 15.33 -4.60
CA CYS A 30 -0.65 14.02 -3.96
C CYS A 30 -1.44 13.03 -4.83
N ASP A 31 -2.52 13.50 -5.44
CA ASP A 31 -3.35 12.69 -6.33
C ASP A 31 -2.63 12.33 -7.63
N ALA A 32 -1.93 13.28 -8.25
CA ALA A 32 -1.13 13.01 -9.45
C ALA A 32 -0.04 11.97 -9.19
N LEU A 33 0.69 12.10 -8.07
CA LEU A 33 1.72 11.14 -7.69
C LEU A 33 1.15 9.76 -7.36
N TYR A 34 -0.02 9.72 -6.73
CA TYR A 34 -0.70 8.47 -6.44
C TYR A 34 -1.18 7.76 -7.71
N GLU A 35 -1.72 8.49 -8.69
CA GLU A 35 -2.13 7.90 -9.97
C GLU A 35 -0.94 7.30 -10.74
N GLU A 36 0.20 7.99 -10.77
CA GLU A 36 1.42 7.41 -11.35
C GLU A 36 1.90 6.19 -10.57
N TRP A 37 1.92 6.26 -9.23
CA TRP A 37 2.25 5.12 -8.37
C TRP A 37 1.36 3.90 -8.66
N LYS A 38 0.05 4.13 -8.80
CA LYS A 38 -0.96 3.08 -9.03
C LYS A 38 -0.76 2.38 -10.35
N ARG A 39 -0.38 3.10 -11.42
CA ARG A 39 -0.04 2.49 -12.72
C ARG A 39 1.09 1.48 -12.62
N TYR A 40 2.16 1.81 -11.92
CA TYR A 40 3.28 0.87 -11.73
C TYR A 40 2.92 -0.26 -10.76
N HIS A 41 2.10 0.02 -9.73
CA HIS A 41 1.64 -1.00 -8.80
C HIS A 41 0.93 -2.16 -9.51
N ILE A 42 0.09 -1.88 -10.52
CA ILE A 42 -0.60 -2.89 -11.34
C ILE A 42 0.41 -3.89 -11.94
N ALA A 43 1.51 -3.41 -12.52
CA ALA A 43 2.53 -4.28 -13.09
C ALA A 43 3.32 -5.07 -12.02
N VAL A 44 3.49 -4.51 -10.82
CA VAL A 44 4.18 -5.22 -9.73
C VAL A 44 3.36 -6.41 -9.23
N ILE A 45 2.06 -6.21 -9.04
CA ILE A 45 1.13 -7.23 -8.51
C ILE A 45 0.57 -8.17 -9.58
N ASP A 46 0.97 -8.01 -10.85
CA ASP A 46 0.46 -8.84 -11.93
C ASP A 46 0.83 -10.33 -11.74
N GLU A 47 -0.16 -11.12 -11.35
CA GLU A 47 -0.07 -12.57 -11.21
C GLU A 47 -0.38 -13.29 -12.53
N ALA A 48 -1.10 -12.64 -13.45
CA ALA A 48 -1.50 -13.18 -14.75
C ALA A 48 -0.34 -13.31 -15.76
N GLY A 49 0.84 -12.75 -15.45
CA GLY A 49 2.02 -12.83 -16.32
C GLY A 49 1.93 -11.98 -17.58
N ARG A 50 1.10 -10.93 -17.58
CA ARG A 50 1.01 -9.92 -18.65
C ARG A 50 2.29 -9.12 -18.80
N PHE A 51 3.00 -8.90 -17.70
CA PHE A 51 4.28 -8.17 -17.71
C PHE A 51 5.47 -9.11 -17.63
N ARG A 52 6.45 -8.87 -18.50
CA ARG A 52 7.74 -9.56 -18.48
C ARG A 52 8.54 -9.20 -17.23
N ARG A 53 9.52 -10.04 -16.87
CA ARG A 53 10.35 -9.85 -15.67
C ARG A 53 11.06 -8.49 -15.66
N ASP A 54 11.63 -8.06 -16.78
CA ASP A 54 12.28 -6.75 -16.94
C ASP A 54 11.31 -5.60 -16.66
N GLN A 55 10.10 -5.68 -17.20
CA GLN A 55 9.05 -4.68 -16.99
C GLN A 55 8.59 -4.62 -15.52
N ARG A 56 8.46 -5.77 -14.85
CA ARG A 56 8.11 -5.82 -13.42
C ARG A 56 9.20 -5.24 -12.52
N LEU A 57 10.48 -5.45 -12.88
CA LEU A 57 11.61 -4.85 -12.15
C LEU A 57 11.63 -3.34 -12.32
N LEU A 58 11.43 -2.84 -13.55
CA LEU A 58 11.31 -1.40 -13.80
C LEU A 58 10.12 -0.80 -13.06
N ALA A 59 8.95 -1.46 -13.11
CA ALA A 59 7.76 -0.99 -12.42
C ALA A 59 7.98 -0.93 -10.90
N ARG A 60 8.69 -1.90 -10.31
CA ARG A 60 9.05 -1.86 -8.88
C ARG A 60 9.90 -0.63 -8.57
N HIS A 61 10.93 -0.37 -9.38
CA HIS A 61 11.80 0.79 -9.21
C HIS A 61 11.02 2.11 -9.29
N GLU A 62 10.19 2.30 -10.32
CA GLU A 62 9.39 3.51 -10.47
C GLU A 62 8.35 3.65 -9.36
N ARG A 63 7.69 2.56 -8.96
CA ARG A 63 6.76 2.56 -7.82
C ARG A 63 7.43 3.03 -6.54
N GLU A 64 8.63 2.53 -6.23
CA GLU A 64 9.41 2.96 -5.07
C GLU A 64 9.81 4.44 -5.15
N ARG A 65 10.12 4.95 -6.35
CA ARG A 65 10.41 6.37 -6.55
C ARG A 65 9.20 7.24 -6.21
N PHE A 66 8.01 6.90 -6.70
CA PHE A 66 6.78 7.64 -6.39
C PHE A 66 6.38 7.48 -4.92
N GLU A 67 6.59 6.30 -4.32
CA GLU A 67 6.34 6.11 -2.88
C GLU A 67 7.18 7.07 -2.03
N ARG A 68 8.45 7.29 -2.39
CA ARG A 68 9.30 8.26 -1.69
C ARG A 68 8.80 9.70 -1.84
N GLN A 69 8.29 10.06 -3.02
CA GLN A 69 7.72 11.40 -3.25
C GLN A 69 6.44 11.60 -2.44
N LEU A 70 5.54 10.62 -2.46
CA LEU A 70 4.34 10.59 -1.61
C LEU A 70 4.71 10.69 -0.13
N THR A 71 5.69 9.90 0.32
CA THR A 71 6.16 9.91 1.71
C THR A 71 6.71 11.28 2.12
N ALA A 72 7.45 11.95 1.23
CA ALA A 72 7.97 13.29 1.48
C ALA A 72 6.85 14.34 1.67
N LEU A 73 5.68 14.10 1.09
CA LEU A 73 4.48 14.92 1.27
C LEU A 73 3.62 14.49 2.47
N GLY A 74 3.94 13.36 3.13
CA GLY A 74 3.14 12.79 4.22
C GLY A 74 2.05 11.80 3.77
N CYS A 75 2.09 11.34 2.52
CA CYS A 75 1.22 10.31 1.96
C CYS A 75 1.90 8.93 1.90
N SER A 76 1.11 7.87 1.71
CA SER A 76 1.60 6.55 1.26
C SER A 76 0.71 5.99 0.15
N GLY A 77 1.34 5.50 -0.93
CA GLY A 77 0.63 4.88 -2.04
C GLY A 77 0.02 3.54 -1.63
N GLU A 78 0.77 2.72 -0.89
CA GLU A 78 0.28 1.44 -0.35
C GLU A 78 -0.93 1.63 0.57
N ALA A 79 -0.88 2.64 1.42
CA ALA A 79 -1.93 2.86 2.40
C ALA A 79 -3.20 3.45 1.75
N ARG A 80 -3.05 4.36 0.76
CA ARG A 80 -4.15 4.79 -0.11
C ARG A 80 -4.79 3.61 -0.84
N ARG A 81 -3.98 2.75 -1.46
CA ARG A 81 -4.48 1.60 -2.22
C ARG A 81 -5.22 0.60 -1.35
N ARG A 82 -4.80 0.44 -0.08
CA ARG A 82 -5.52 -0.36 0.91
C ARG A 82 -6.94 0.15 1.12
N VAL A 83 -7.11 1.45 1.35
CA VAL A 83 -8.43 2.08 1.53
C VAL A 83 -9.31 1.88 0.30
N GLU A 84 -8.78 2.13 -0.91
CA GLU A 84 -9.53 1.90 -2.15
C GLU A 84 -9.94 0.43 -2.32
N ARG A 85 -9.02 -0.50 -2.08
CA ARG A 85 -9.31 -1.93 -2.20
C ARG A 85 -10.38 -2.36 -1.19
N ASP A 86 -10.28 -1.89 0.05
CA ASP A 86 -11.25 -2.22 1.09
C ASP A 86 -12.64 -1.63 0.74
N ALA A 87 -12.69 -0.43 0.13
CA ALA A 87 -13.91 0.15 -0.42
C ALA A 87 -14.48 -0.65 -1.61
N GLU A 88 -13.63 -1.07 -2.56
CA GLU A 88 -14.02 -1.93 -3.68
C GLU A 88 -14.60 -3.27 -3.19
N ILE A 89 -13.99 -3.88 -2.17
CA ILE A 89 -14.48 -5.12 -1.56
C ILE A 89 -15.82 -4.87 -0.87
N ALA A 90 -15.99 -3.75 -0.16
CA ALA A 90 -17.25 -3.40 0.47
C ALA A 90 -18.38 -3.16 -0.55
N GLU A 91 -18.06 -2.56 -1.70
CA GLU A 91 -19.03 -2.24 -2.75
C GLU A 91 -19.37 -3.45 -3.65
N HIS A 92 -18.37 -4.26 -4.01
CA HIS A 92 -18.48 -5.28 -5.06
C HIS A 92 -18.22 -6.71 -4.57
N GLY A 93 -17.82 -6.90 -3.31
CA GLY A 93 -17.43 -8.19 -2.74
C GLY A 93 -16.05 -8.69 -3.19
N HIS A 94 -15.33 -7.95 -4.04
CA HIS A 94 -13.99 -8.29 -4.51
C HIS A 94 -13.22 -7.03 -4.96
N SER A 95 -11.89 -7.14 -4.98
CA SER A 95 -10.98 -6.10 -5.49
C SER A 95 -10.97 -6.11 -7.02
N LYS A 96 -10.92 -4.93 -7.65
CA LYS A 96 -10.86 -4.81 -9.13
C LYS A 96 -9.46 -5.04 -9.71
N LEU A 97 -8.43 -5.04 -8.86
CA LEU A 97 -7.03 -5.24 -9.26
C LEU A 97 -6.48 -6.64 -8.95
N SER A 98 -7.35 -7.64 -8.78
CA SER A 98 -6.96 -9.05 -8.66
C SER A 98 -6.62 -9.68 -10.00
#